data_AF-A0AAU2MV37-F1
#
_entry.id   AF-A0AAU2MV37-F1
#
_cell.length_a   1.000
_cell.length_b   1.000
_cell.length_c   1.000
_cell.angle_alpha   90.00
_cell.angle_beta   90.00
_cell.angle_gamma   90.00
#
_symmetry.space_group_name_H-M   'P 1'
#
loop_
_entity.id
_entity.type
_entity.pdbx_description
1 polymer ?
#
loop_
_entity_poly.entity_id
_entity_poly.type
_entity_poly.pdbx_seq_one_letter_code
_entity_poly.pdbx_strand_id
1 'polypeptide(L)'
;MGGVGEARADGTGPAAGAAGGPDGPDWRGGSDLLGVDRPDVVLAAFERGEPKAGVAVIGLALHHADPAAVLPVVARALESADREVRRHGVIALAHVARLHRTVDRRCLELLRGCPRGNEADDDLWSFVPHRELPLWLWRHHLWERLVERLRRPFG
;
A
#
# COMPACT_ATOMS: atom_id res chain seq x y z
N MET A 1 43.16 27.52 34.90
CA MET A 1 42.41 26.25 34.75
C MET A 1 41.00 26.58 34.25
N GLY A 2 40.60 26.01 33.10
CA GLY A 2 39.25 25.90 32.52
C GLY A 2 38.49 27.21 32.21
N GLY A 3 38.19 27.65 30.98
CA GLY A 3 38.11 26.94 29.70
C GLY A 3 36.68 26.52 29.32
N VAL A 4 35.84 27.52 29.03
CA VAL A 4 34.78 27.64 27.98
C VAL A 4 34.11 26.35 27.44
N GLY A 5 32.77 26.37 27.33
CA GLY A 5 32.10 25.63 26.26
C GLY A 5 30.70 25.11 26.57
N GLU A 6 29.71 25.98 26.39
CA GLU A 6 28.29 25.64 26.25
C GLU A 6 28.08 24.67 25.08
N ALA A 7 27.45 23.51 25.31
CA ALA A 7 27.03 22.60 24.25
C ALA A 7 25.49 22.61 24.17
N ARG A 8 24.98 23.46 23.29
CA ARG A 8 23.67 23.28 22.66
C ARG A 8 23.75 22.03 21.78
N ALA A 9 22.94 21.03 22.08
CA ALA A 9 22.66 19.94 21.15
C ALA A 9 21.49 20.35 20.26
N ASP A 10 21.80 21.00 19.14
CA ASP A 10 20.91 21.09 17.99
C ASP A 10 21.06 19.82 17.14
N GLY A 11 19.91 19.32 16.67
CA GLY A 11 19.79 18.59 15.43
C GLY A 11 20.37 17.17 15.37
N THR A 12 19.50 16.17 15.43
CA THR A 12 19.28 15.16 14.37
C THR A 12 18.34 14.12 14.97
N GLY A 13 17.04 14.22 14.67
CA GLY A 13 16.12 13.11 14.90
C GLY A 13 16.61 11.87 14.13
N PRO A 14 16.39 10.65 14.63
CA PRO A 14 16.85 9.46 13.93
C PRO A 14 16.23 9.43 12.54
N ALA A 15 17.10 9.41 11.52
CA ALA A 15 16.73 9.08 10.17
C ALA A 15 16.00 7.74 10.16
N ALA A 16 14.92 7.66 9.37
CA ALA A 16 14.24 6.40 9.05
C ALA A 16 15.30 5.37 8.61
N GLY A 17 15.54 4.40 9.47
CA GLY A 17 16.69 3.52 9.39
C GLY A 17 16.30 2.11 9.82
N ALA A 18 16.09 1.27 8.81
CA ALA A 18 16.10 -0.18 8.84
C ALA A 18 15.17 -0.86 9.85
N ALA A 19 13.96 -1.20 9.41
CA ALA A 19 13.29 -2.39 9.92
C ALA A 19 14.09 -3.62 9.47
N GLY A 20 14.99 -4.08 10.33
CA GLY A 20 15.72 -5.33 10.16
C GLY A 20 16.90 -5.40 11.11
N GLY A 21 16.94 -6.42 11.97
CA GLY A 21 18.15 -6.80 12.70
C GLY A 21 19.29 -7.18 11.73
N PRO A 22 20.44 -7.65 12.22
CA PRO A 22 21.54 -8.11 11.37
C PRO A 22 21.13 -9.17 10.33
N ASP A 23 20.01 -9.86 10.57
CA ASP A 23 19.46 -10.93 9.72
C ASP A 23 18.39 -10.47 8.72
N GLY A 24 18.06 -9.17 8.68
CA GLY A 24 16.98 -8.61 7.86
C GLY A 24 15.58 -8.75 8.48
N PRO A 25 14.50 -8.50 7.72
CA PRO A 25 13.14 -8.57 8.24
C PRO A 25 12.70 -9.99 8.62
N ASP A 26 11.83 -10.11 9.64
CA ASP A 26 11.28 -11.40 10.08
C ASP A 26 10.16 -11.87 9.14
N TRP A 27 10.54 -12.45 8.00
CA TRP A 27 9.60 -12.96 6.99
C TRP A 27 8.72 -14.12 7.46
N ARG A 28 9.07 -14.80 8.57
CA ARG A 28 8.31 -15.92 9.12
C ARG A 28 7.33 -15.46 10.21
N GLY A 29 7.80 -14.73 11.21
CA GLY A 29 6.97 -14.24 12.31
C GLY A 29 6.20 -12.96 11.97
N GLY A 30 6.75 -12.12 11.09
CA GLY A 30 6.06 -10.97 10.50
C GLY A 30 6.05 -9.71 11.36
N SER A 31 6.75 -9.73 12.50
CA SER A 31 6.61 -8.72 13.57
C SER A 31 7.03 -7.31 13.15
N ASP A 32 7.94 -7.20 12.19
CA ASP A 32 8.54 -5.96 11.71
C ASP A 32 8.16 -5.61 10.26
N LEU A 33 7.37 -6.45 9.59
CA LEU A 33 7.10 -6.30 8.16
C LEU A 33 6.30 -5.06 7.80
N LEU A 34 5.46 -4.56 8.72
CA LEU A 34 4.79 -3.28 8.52
C LEU A 34 5.75 -2.08 8.56
N GLY A 35 6.94 -2.23 9.16
CA GLY A 35 7.97 -1.19 9.16
C GLY A 35 8.90 -1.24 7.94
N VAL A 36 8.75 -2.22 7.05
CA VAL A 36 9.59 -2.33 5.85
C VAL A 36 9.14 -1.29 4.83
N ASP A 37 10.04 -0.38 4.48
CA ASP A 37 9.79 0.74 3.57
C ASP A 37 10.63 0.65 2.28
N ARG A 38 11.39 -0.42 2.05
CA ARG A 38 12.27 -0.55 0.89
C ARG A 38 11.67 -1.42 -0.22
N PRO A 39 11.35 -0.87 -1.42
CA PRO A 39 10.76 -1.62 -2.52
C PRO A 39 11.60 -2.83 -2.96
N ASP A 40 12.92 -2.66 -3.07
CA ASP A 40 13.86 -3.68 -3.52
C ASP A 40 13.93 -4.88 -2.56
N VAL A 41 13.85 -4.62 -1.24
CA VAL A 41 13.84 -5.66 -0.20
C VAL A 41 12.58 -6.52 -0.30
N VAL A 42 11.42 -5.89 -0.52
CA VAL A 42 10.14 -6.60 -0.66
C VAL A 42 10.09 -7.40 -1.96
N LEU A 43 10.61 -6.86 -3.07
CA LEU A 43 10.70 -7.59 -4.34
C LEU A 43 11.61 -8.83 -4.20
N ALA A 44 12.77 -8.70 -3.57
CA ALA A 44 13.65 -9.83 -3.30
C ALA A 44 12.97 -10.89 -2.41
N ALA A 45 12.11 -10.49 -1.47
CA ALA A 45 11.33 -11.43 -0.66
C ALA A 45 10.30 -12.21 -1.50
N PHE A 46 9.67 -11.55 -2.49
CA PHE A 46 8.82 -12.24 -3.46
C PHE A 46 9.59 -13.27 -4.30
N GLU A 47 10.81 -12.94 -4.72
CA GLU A 47 11.66 -13.85 -5.50
C GLU A 47 12.07 -15.10 -4.70
N ARG A 48 12.33 -14.92 -3.40
CA ARG A 48 12.63 -16.04 -2.49
C ARG A 48 11.39 -16.84 -2.06
N GLY A 49 10.18 -16.38 -2.39
CA GLY A 49 8.95 -17.04 -1.97
C GLY A 49 8.68 -16.91 -0.47
N GLU A 50 9.09 -15.79 0.14
CA GLU A 50 8.91 -15.57 1.58
C GLU A 50 7.42 -15.53 1.96
N PRO A 51 7.00 -16.24 3.01
CA PRO A 51 5.58 -16.52 3.27
C PRO A 51 4.76 -15.29 3.64
N LYS A 52 5.39 -14.23 4.17
CA LYS A 52 4.73 -12.99 4.58
C LYS A 52 5.12 -11.77 3.74
N ALA A 53 5.71 -11.97 2.55
CA ALA A 53 6.09 -10.87 1.65
C ALA A 53 4.91 -9.90 1.39
N GLY A 54 3.67 -10.42 1.30
CA GLY A 54 2.47 -9.60 1.14
C GLY A 54 2.23 -8.57 2.25
N VAL A 55 2.55 -8.89 3.52
CA VAL A 55 2.40 -7.95 4.64
C VAL A 55 3.35 -6.77 4.48
N ALA A 56 4.57 -7.02 4.01
CA ALA A 56 5.55 -5.95 3.77
C ALA A 56 5.14 -5.01 2.64
N VAL A 57 4.30 -5.44 1.69
CA VAL A 57 3.73 -4.55 0.66
C VAL A 57 2.81 -3.49 1.29
N ILE A 58 2.10 -3.85 2.36
CA ILE A 58 1.28 -2.89 3.11
C ILE A 58 2.18 -1.90 3.85
N GLY A 59 3.23 -2.38 4.52
CA GLY A 59 4.23 -1.50 5.15
C GLY A 59 4.84 -0.52 4.15
N LEU A 60 5.21 -1.01 2.97
CA LEU A 60 5.73 -0.19 1.89
C LEU A 60 4.75 0.92 1.47
N ALA A 61 3.47 0.57 1.29
CA ALA A 61 2.43 1.54 0.94
C ALA A 61 2.12 2.56 2.04
N LEU A 62 2.38 2.23 3.31
CA LEU A 62 2.16 3.14 4.44
C LEU A 62 3.32 4.13 4.65
N HIS A 63 4.55 3.73 4.30
CA HIS A 63 5.75 4.45 4.74
C HIS A 63 6.63 4.99 3.61
N HIS A 64 6.61 4.39 2.42
CA HIS A 64 7.47 4.87 1.34
C HIS A 64 6.86 6.11 0.66
N ALA A 65 7.65 7.18 0.54
CA ALA A 65 7.16 8.48 0.10
C ALA A 65 6.82 8.55 -1.40
N ASP A 66 7.53 7.79 -2.23
CA ASP A 66 7.35 7.82 -3.69
C ASP A 66 6.43 6.68 -4.17
N PRO A 67 5.20 6.99 -4.62
CA PRO A 67 4.26 5.98 -5.11
C PRO A 67 4.73 5.29 -6.39
N ALA A 68 5.57 5.93 -7.21
CA ALA A 68 6.06 5.32 -8.46
C ALA A 68 6.96 4.11 -8.20
N ALA A 69 7.67 4.09 -7.07
CA ALA A 69 8.44 2.94 -6.62
C ALA A 69 7.58 1.86 -5.92
N VAL A 70 6.47 2.24 -5.30
CA VAL A 70 5.57 1.33 -4.56
C VAL A 70 4.64 0.55 -5.50
N LEU A 71 4.05 1.24 -6.49
CA LEU A 71 3.04 0.67 -7.39
C LEU A 71 3.50 -0.61 -8.11
N PRO A 72 4.75 -0.75 -8.60
CA PRO A 72 5.24 -2.01 -9.15
C PRO A 72 5.21 -3.18 -8.16
N VAL A 73 5.49 -2.93 -6.87
CA VAL A 73 5.46 -3.95 -5.81
C VAL A 73 4.02 -4.33 -5.47
N VAL A 74 3.12 -3.35 -5.44
CA VAL A 74 1.67 -3.58 -5.28
C VAL A 74 1.12 -4.42 -6.44
N ALA A 75 1.48 -4.10 -7.68
CA ALA A 75 1.12 -4.89 -8.86
C ALA A 75 1.63 -6.33 -8.75
N ARG A 76 2.87 -6.53 -8.28
CA ARG A 76 3.42 -7.87 -8.03
C ARG A 76 2.59 -8.68 -7.03
N ALA A 77 2.11 -8.04 -5.96
CA ALA A 77 1.25 -8.69 -4.97
C ALA A 77 -0.13 -9.05 -5.55
N LEU A 78 -0.74 -8.13 -6.33
CA LEU A 78 -2.02 -8.33 -7.00
C LEU A 78 -1.99 -9.47 -8.03
N GLU A 79 -0.84 -9.71 -8.66
CA GLU A 79 -0.62 -10.82 -9.61
C GLU A 79 -0.46 -12.20 -8.95
N SER A 80 -0.28 -12.26 -7.63
CA SER A 80 0.04 -13.52 -6.95
C SER A 80 -1.07 -14.58 -7.13
N ALA A 81 -0.68 -15.84 -7.32
CA ALA A 81 -1.63 -16.94 -7.27
C ALA A 81 -2.18 -17.16 -5.85
N ASP A 82 -1.41 -16.78 -4.83
CA ASP A 82 -1.81 -16.83 -3.42
C ASP A 82 -2.87 -15.75 -3.14
N ARG A 83 -4.04 -16.19 -2.67
CA ARG A 83 -5.19 -15.34 -2.37
C ARG A 83 -4.92 -14.33 -1.26
N GLU A 84 -4.18 -14.71 -0.23
CA GLU A 84 -3.86 -13.80 0.88
C GLU A 84 -2.84 -12.75 0.43
N VAL A 85 -1.84 -13.14 -0.36
CA VAL A 85 -0.91 -12.17 -0.97
C VAL A 85 -1.64 -11.16 -1.86
N ARG A 86 -2.57 -11.61 -2.71
CA ARG A 86 -3.40 -10.69 -3.51
C ARG A 86 -4.23 -9.77 -2.64
N ARG A 87 -4.82 -10.28 -1.56
CA ARG A 87 -5.60 -9.46 -0.63
C ARG A 87 -4.73 -8.36 0.00
N HIS A 88 -3.49 -8.66 0.38
CA HIS A 88 -2.56 -7.64 0.84
C HIS A 88 -2.23 -6.62 -0.27
N GLY A 89 -2.11 -7.06 -1.52
CA GLY A 89 -1.98 -6.15 -2.68
C GLY A 89 -3.17 -5.18 -2.83
N VAL A 90 -4.40 -5.67 -2.63
CA VAL A 90 -5.61 -4.83 -2.62
C VAL A 90 -5.55 -3.80 -1.49
N ILE A 91 -5.23 -4.22 -0.27
CA ILE A 91 -5.12 -3.33 0.89
C ILE A 91 -4.02 -2.27 0.67
N ALA A 92 -2.86 -2.69 0.16
CA ALA A 92 -1.77 -1.78 -0.15
C ALA A 92 -2.16 -0.76 -1.22
N LEU A 93 -2.88 -1.18 -2.27
CA LEU A 93 -3.39 -0.27 -3.29
C LEU A 93 -4.36 0.77 -2.72
N ALA A 94 -5.23 0.36 -1.79
CA ALA A 94 -6.13 1.26 -1.08
C ALA A 94 -5.35 2.35 -0.30
N HIS A 95 -4.29 1.95 0.40
CA HIS A 95 -3.39 2.89 1.06
C HIS A 95 -2.68 3.84 0.08
N VAL A 96 -2.19 3.34 -1.06
CA VAL A 96 -1.58 4.21 -2.08
C VAL A 96 -2.58 5.24 -2.59
N ALA A 97 -3.81 4.83 -2.89
CA ALA A 97 -4.88 5.73 -3.31
C ALA A 97 -5.15 6.81 -2.26
N ARG A 98 -5.27 6.43 -0.99
CA ARG A 98 -5.56 7.34 0.12
C ARG A 98 -4.45 8.35 0.39
N LEU A 99 -3.20 7.89 0.41
CA LEU A 99 -2.03 8.69 0.80
C LEU A 99 -1.48 9.51 -0.36
N HIS A 100 -1.43 8.93 -1.56
CA HIS A 100 -0.77 9.55 -2.71
C HIS A 100 -1.75 10.01 -3.79
N ARG A 101 -3.05 9.69 -3.68
CA ARG A 101 -4.11 10.10 -4.62
C ARG A 101 -3.80 9.74 -6.08
N THR A 102 -3.11 8.62 -6.26
CA THR A 102 -2.67 8.14 -7.57
C THR A 102 -2.84 6.63 -7.67
N VAL A 103 -2.85 6.14 -8.90
CA VAL A 103 -2.83 4.73 -9.25
C VAL A 103 -2.22 4.59 -10.64
N ASP A 104 -1.56 3.46 -10.92
CA ASP A 104 -1.13 3.14 -12.28
C ASP A 104 -2.11 2.23 -13.02
N ARG A 105 -1.96 2.20 -14.34
CA ARG A 105 -2.81 1.40 -15.22
C ARG A 105 -2.71 -0.11 -14.95
N ARG A 106 -1.52 -0.61 -14.61
CA ARG A 106 -1.30 -2.04 -14.35
C ARG A 106 -2.07 -2.49 -13.11
N CYS A 107 -2.02 -1.73 -12.02
CA CYS A 107 -2.78 -2.00 -10.81
C CYS A 107 -4.28 -1.98 -11.09
N LEU A 108 -4.79 -1.04 -11.92
CA LEU A 108 -6.21 -1.02 -12.31
C LEU A 108 -6.61 -2.26 -13.13
N GLU A 109 -5.76 -2.70 -14.05
CA GLU A 109 -6.01 -3.90 -14.87
C GLU A 109 -6.04 -5.17 -14.01
N LEU A 110 -5.11 -5.30 -13.07
CA LEU A 110 -5.06 -6.42 -12.12
C LEU A 110 -6.22 -6.37 -11.13
N LEU A 111 -6.48 -5.19 -10.56
CA LEU A 111 -7.59 -4.99 -9.63
C LEU A 111 -8.90 -5.39 -10.29
N ARG A 112 -9.11 -5.11 -11.58
CA ARG A 112 -10.33 -5.51 -12.32
C ARG A 112 -10.63 -7.02 -12.23
N GLY A 113 -9.60 -7.86 -12.09
CA GLY A 113 -9.73 -9.31 -11.88
C GLY A 113 -10.11 -9.72 -10.45
N CYS A 114 -10.03 -8.82 -9.48
CA CYS A 114 -10.42 -9.06 -8.10
C CYS A 114 -11.95 -8.95 -7.90
N PRO A 115 -12.52 -9.60 -6.87
CA PRO A 115 -13.91 -9.37 -6.45
C PRO A 115 -14.19 -7.88 -6.22
N ARG A 116 -15.37 -7.41 -6.66
CA ARG A 116 -15.83 -6.02 -6.47
C ARG A 116 -16.19 -5.72 -5.01
N GLY A 117 -16.27 -4.43 -4.67
CA GLY A 117 -16.63 -3.96 -3.33
C GLY A 117 -15.50 -4.22 -2.32
N ASN A 118 -14.27 -4.20 -2.79
CA ASN A 118 -13.08 -4.34 -1.96
C ASN A 118 -12.55 -2.95 -1.53
N GLU A 119 -11.65 -2.93 -0.56
CA GLU A 119 -11.14 -1.70 0.05
C GLU A 119 -10.47 -0.76 -0.97
N ALA A 120 -9.84 -1.29 -2.02
CA ALA A 120 -9.23 -0.47 -3.07
C ALA A 120 -10.29 0.17 -3.99
N ASP A 121 -11.41 -0.49 -4.26
CA ASP A 121 -12.48 0.09 -5.10
C ASP A 121 -13.03 1.37 -4.47
N ASP A 122 -13.24 1.36 -3.14
CA ASP A 122 -13.76 2.49 -2.37
C ASP A 122 -12.75 3.62 -2.24
N ASP A 123 -11.49 3.30 -1.91
CA ASP A 123 -10.44 4.29 -1.73
C ASP A 123 -10.04 4.94 -3.06
N LEU A 124 -9.93 4.15 -4.15
CA LEU A 124 -9.69 4.71 -5.48
C LEU A 124 -10.79 5.70 -5.87
N TRP A 125 -12.05 5.33 -5.66
CA TRP A 125 -13.19 6.22 -5.94
C TRP A 125 -13.19 7.49 -5.08
N SER A 126 -12.76 7.39 -3.83
CA SER A 126 -12.80 8.51 -2.88
C SER A 126 -11.64 9.48 -3.03
N PHE A 127 -10.44 8.99 -3.41
CA PHE A 127 -9.21 9.78 -3.31
C PHE A 127 -8.52 10.06 -4.64
N VAL A 128 -8.67 9.21 -5.66
CA VAL A 128 -8.04 9.41 -6.98
C VAL A 128 -8.96 10.29 -7.85
N PRO A 129 -8.40 11.23 -8.65
CA PRO A 129 -9.19 12.03 -9.58
C PRO A 129 -10.03 11.14 -10.52
N HIS A 130 -11.35 11.35 -10.56
CA HIS A 130 -12.25 10.46 -11.30
C HIS A 130 -11.97 10.35 -12.81
N ARG A 131 -11.30 11.35 -13.40
CA ARG A 131 -10.84 11.34 -14.79
C ARG A 131 -9.75 10.29 -15.07
N GLU A 132 -9.05 9.83 -14.05
CA GLU A 132 -8.02 8.78 -14.12
C GLU A 132 -8.61 7.39 -13.86
N LEU A 133 -9.86 7.32 -13.38
CA LEU A 133 -10.53 6.08 -13.05
C LEU A 133 -11.21 5.47 -14.29
N PRO A 134 -11.14 4.13 -14.46
CA PRO A 134 -11.72 3.46 -15.60
C PRO A 134 -13.24 3.35 -15.47
N LEU A 135 -13.93 3.31 -16.62
CA LEU A 135 -15.40 3.26 -16.68
C LEU A 135 -16.02 2.07 -15.93
N TRP A 136 -15.31 0.95 -15.80
CA TRP A 136 -15.83 -0.19 -15.04
C TRP A 136 -15.96 0.13 -13.55
N LEU A 137 -15.07 0.95 -12.98
CA LEU A 137 -15.11 1.34 -11.57
C LEU A 137 -16.24 2.36 -11.35
N TRP A 138 -16.40 3.29 -12.30
CA TRP A 138 -17.56 4.19 -12.36
C TRP A 138 -18.88 3.43 -12.36
N ARG A 139 -19.01 2.42 -13.24
CA ARG A 139 -20.23 1.62 -13.33
C ARG A 139 -20.56 0.91 -12.02
N HIS A 140 -19.56 0.38 -11.33
CA HIS A 140 -19.74 -0.27 -10.04
C HIS A 140 -20.28 0.70 -8.99
N HIS A 141 -19.63 1.85 -8.80
CA HIS A 141 -20.03 2.84 -7.79
C HIS A 141 -21.38 3.52 -8.09
N LEU A 142 -21.67 3.80 -9.36
CA LEU A 142 -22.97 4.33 -9.74
C LEU A 142 -24.09 3.31 -9.50
N TRP A 143 -23.82 2.03 -9.76
CA TRP A 143 -24.79 0.97 -9.48
C TRP A 143 -25.06 0.82 -7.98
N GLU A 144 -24.02 0.82 -7.15
CA GLU A 144 -24.18 0.71 -5.70
C GLU A 144 -24.98 1.87 -5.11
N ARG A 145 -24.70 3.11 -5.54
CA ARG A 145 -25.49 4.29 -5.14
C ARG A 145 -26.96 4.17 -5.57
N LEU A 146 -27.20 3.61 -6.75
CA LEU A 146 -28.56 3.40 -7.25
C LEU A 146 -29.29 2.33 -6.43
N VAL A 147 -28.62 1.21 -6.12
CA VAL A 147 -29.15 0.14 -5.26
C VAL A 147 -29.44 0.67 -3.86
N GLU A 148 -28.54 1.47 -3.27
CA GLU A 148 -28.75 2.06 -1.96
C GLU A 148 -29.96 3.00 -1.95
N ARG A 149 -30.10 3.83 -3.00
CA ARG A 149 -31.27 4.71 -3.16
C ARG A 149 -32.57 3.94 -3.29
N LEU A 150 -32.58 2.82 -4.01
CA LEU A 150 -33.76 1.96 -4.14
C LEU A 150 -34.08 1.20 -2.84
N ARG A 151 -33.07 0.88 -2.04
CA ARG A 151 -33.23 0.26 -0.71
C ARG A 151 -33.75 1.23 0.35
N ARG A 152 -33.60 2.54 0.14
CA ARG A 152 -34.15 3.59 1.01
C ARG A 152 -35.30 4.31 0.29
N PRO A 153 -36.50 3.69 0.16
CA PRO A 153 -37.57 4.29 -0.64
C PRO A 153 -38.12 5.58 -0.03
N PHE A 154 -37.99 5.83 1.29
CA PHE A 154 -38.37 7.09 1.93
C PHE A 154 -37.52 7.30 3.20
N GLY A 155 -36.86 8.44 3.29
CA GLY A 155 -36.24 9.00 4.48
C GLY A 155 -36.47 10.50 4.47
#